data_AF-A0A9E2GEZ6-F1
#
_entry.id   AF-A0A9E2GEZ6-F1
#
_cell.length_a   1.000
_cell.length_b   1.000
_cell.length_c   1.000
_cell.angle_alpha   90.00
_cell.angle_beta   90.00
_cell.angle_gamma   90.00
#
_symmetry.space_group_name_H-M   'P 1'
#
loop_
_entity.id
_entity.type
_entity.pdbx_description
1 polymer ?
#
loop_
_entity_poly.entity_id
_entity_poly.type
_entity_poly.pdbx_seq_one_letter_code
_entity_poly.pdbx_strand_id
1 'polypeptide(L)'
;METAKIPLAKIIRNIIILLGILLLVSLLGMIKYPWQQSFRVVFSSFYVLFLPGFIWSYVFFDKRISRRRDGKNKKPEDKKVKDKPLDAVERILISFALSIALGPLALFFLNKVGVKINLGSSFFVILGLMALGLGIIFYQRKFYKQAK
;
A
#
# COMPACT_ATOMS: atom_id res chain seq x y z
N MET A 1 17.91 4.46 -29.46
CA MET A 1 17.63 4.65 -28.02
C MET A 1 18.53 3.71 -27.25
N GLU A 2 19.70 4.22 -26.85
CA GLU A 2 20.73 3.46 -26.15
C GLU A 2 20.34 3.36 -24.68
N THR A 3 19.97 2.16 -24.23
CA THR A 3 19.63 1.93 -22.81
C THR A 3 20.91 2.05 -22.00
N ALA A 4 21.08 3.18 -21.31
CA ALA A 4 22.17 3.39 -20.36
C ALA A 4 22.17 2.25 -19.34
N LYS A 5 23.11 1.31 -19.48
CA LYS A 5 23.33 0.22 -18.52
C LYS A 5 23.88 0.84 -17.24
N ILE A 6 23.00 1.23 -16.34
CA ILE A 6 23.39 1.71 -15.01
C ILE A 6 24.16 0.56 -14.34
N PRO A 7 25.41 0.75 -13.92
CA PRO A 7 26.21 -0.32 -13.35
C PRO A 7 25.54 -0.80 -12.06
N LEU A 8 25.17 -2.08 -12.02
CA LEU A 8 24.44 -2.73 -10.91
C LEU A 8 25.10 -2.45 -9.55
N ALA A 9 26.44 -2.39 -9.54
CA ALA A 9 27.26 -2.06 -8.38
C ALA A 9 26.95 -0.66 -7.78
N LYS A 10 26.60 0.33 -8.62
CA LYS A 10 26.25 1.69 -8.17
C LYS A 10 24.88 1.71 -7.50
N ILE A 11 23.93 0.89 -7.98
CA ILE A 11 22.60 0.74 -7.37
C ILE A 11 22.74 0.07 -6.00
N ILE A 12 23.49 -1.04 -5.92
CA ILE A 12 23.71 -1.78 -4.66
C ILE A 12 24.37 -0.87 -3.61
N ARG A 13 25.41 -0.12 -4.00
CA ARG A 13 26.07 0.83 -3.11
C ARG A 13 25.11 1.90 -2.57
N ASN A 14 24.26 2.47 -3.43
CA ASN A 14 23.28 3.48 -3.01
C ASN A 14 22.24 2.91 -2.05
N ILE A 15 21.80 1.66 -2.26
CA ILE A 15 20.89 0.97 -1.34
C ILE A 15 21.55 0.73 0.02
N ILE A 16 22.81 0.31 0.05
CA ILE A 16 23.57 0.12 1.30
C ILE A 16 23.73 1.45 2.04
N ILE A 17 24.06 2.54 1.34
CA ILE A 17 24.18 3.87 1.93
C ILE A 17 22.84 4.32 2.51
N LEU A 18 21.74 4.14 1.76
CA LEU A 18 20.40 4.50 2.22
C LEU A 18 20.01 3.72 3.49
N LEU A 19 20.27 2.41 3.50
CA LEU A 19 20.04 1.55 4.67
C LEU A 19 20.90 1.98 5.87
N GLY A 20 22.17 2.32 5.64
CA GLY A 20 23.06 2.83 6.69
C GLY A 20 22.57 4.14 7.29
N ILE A 21 22.12 5.09 6.46
CA ILE A 21 21.52 6.35 6.92
C ILE A 21 20.25 6.09 7.73
N LEU A 22 19.39 5.19 7.26
CA LEU A 22 18.15 4.82 7.96
C LEU A 22 18.45 4.23 9.36
N LEU A 23 19.48 3.38 9.44
CA LEU A 23 19.93 2.75 10.68
C LEU A 23 20.56 3.78 11.62
N LEU A 24 21.37 4.71 11.10
CA LEU A 24 21.97 5.80 11.87
C LEU A 24 20.91 6.75 12.45
N VAL A 25 19.91 7.15 11.66
CA VAL A 25 18.80 8.00 12.13
C VAL A 25 18.00 7.27 13.22
N SER A 26 17.81 5.96 13.08
CA SER A 26 17.15 5.14 14.11
C SER A 26 17.96 5.08 15.41
N LEU A 27 19.28 4.90 15.33
CA LEU A 27 20.21 4.92 16.47
C LEU A 27 20.24 6.28 17.19
N LEU A 28 20.30 7.38 16.43
CA LEU A 28 20.24 8.73 16.98
C LEU A 28 18.91 9.00 17.70
N GLY A 29 17.81 8.41 17.21
CA GLY A 29 16.53 8.42 17.91
C GLY A 29 16.57 7.75 19.28
N MET A 30 17.40 6.71 19.48
CA MET A 30 17.49 5.99 20.76
C MET A 30 18.15 6.80 21.88
N ILE A 31 18.94 7.82 21.55
CA ILE A 31 19.60 8.69 22.54
C ILE A 31 18.57 9.53 23.30
N LYS A 32 17.46 9.89 22.64
CA LYS A 32 16.47 10.82 23.17
C LYS A 32 15.14 10.18 23.55
N TYR A 33 14.88 8.98 23.02
CA TYR A 33 13.59 8.32 23.17
C TYR A 33 13.75 6.94 23.80
N PRO A 34 12.92 6.60 24.82
CA PRO A 34 12.94 5.26 25.40
C PRO A 34 12.72 4.21 24.32
N TRP A 35 13.43 3.08 24.39
CA TRP A 35 13.44 1.99 23.41
C TRP A 35 12.04 1.58 22.88
N GLN A 36 11.02 1.70 23.73
CA GLN A 36 9.61 1.48 23.40
C GLN A 36 9.11 2.38 22.26
N GLN A 37 9.59 3.62 22.18
CA GLN A 37 9.20 4.58 21.15
C GLN A 37 9.82 4.22 19.80
N SER A 38 11.08 3.79 19.74
CA SER A 38 11.70 3.34 18.49
C SER A 38 10.98 2.13 17.89
N PHE A 39 10.64 1.15 18.73
CA PHE A 39 9.77 0.03 18.32
C PHE A 39 8.42 0.54 17.82
N ARG A 40 7.79 1.45 18.57
CA ARG A 40 6.53 2.07 18.16
C ARG A 40 6.65 2.74 16.80
N VAL A 41 7.71 3.50 16.52
CA VAL A 41 7.89 4.18 15.22
C VAL A 41 8.04 3.18 14.09
N VAL A 42 8.91 2.18 14.21
CA VAL A 42 9.13 1.18 13.15
C VAL A 42 7.85 0.39 12.87
N PHE A 43 7.20 -0.13 13.91
CA PHE A 43 5.95 -0.88 13.75
C PHE A 43 4.80 0.00 13.28
N SER A 44 4.69 1.24 13.75
CA SER A 44 3.66 2.18 13.28
C SER A 44 3.89 2.55 11.82
N SER A 45 5.14 2.69 11.38
CA SER A 45 5.46 3.00 9.99
C SER A 45 4.99 1.87 9.07
N PHE A 46 5.30 0.62 9.43
CA PHE A 46 4.82 -0.54 8.70
C PHE A 46 3.28 -0.62 8.71
N TYR A 47 2.66 -0.37 9.87
CA TYR A 47 1.21 -0.36 10.01
C TYR A 47 0.53 0.69 9.12
N VAL A 48 1.02 1.93 9.15
CA VAL A 48 0.43 3.06 8.42
C VAL A 48 0.70 2.98 6.91
N LEU A 49 1.87 2.47 6.51
CA LEU A 49 2.29 2.46 5.10
C LEU A 49 1.99 1.15 4.35
N PHE A 50 1.72 0.06 5.06
CA PHE A 50 1.53 -1.23 4.41
C PHE A 50 0.11 -1.77 4.55
N LEU A 51 -0.46 -1.79 5.76
CA LEU A 51 -1.76 -2.44 6.00
C LEU A 51 -2.93 -1.84 5.21
N PRO A 52 -3.17 -0.51 5.23
CA PRO A 52 -4.31 0.05 4.49
C PRO A 52 -4.16 -0.18 2.98
N GLY A 53 -2.95 0.02 2.44
CA GLY A 53 -2.67 -0.28 1.03
C GLY A 53 -2.86 -1.75 0.67
N PHE A 54 -2.44 -2.66 1.55
CA PHE A 54 -2.61 -4.11 1.35
C PHE A 54 -4.09 -4.50 1.33
N ILE A 55 -4.90 -4.03 2.29
CA ILE A 55 -6.34 -4.31 2.34
C ILE A 55 -7.03 -3.79 1.07
N TRP A 56 -6.73 -2.55 0.68
CA TRP A 56 -7.32 -1.96 -0.51
C TRP A 56 -6.83 -2.60 -1.81
N SER A 57 -5.64 -3.19 -1.83
CA SER A 57 -5.18 -3.99 -2.98
C SER A 57 -6.11 -5.18 -3.24
N TYR A 58 -6.65 -5.83 -2.20
CA TYR A 58 -7.66 -6.87 -2.36
C TYR A 58 -9.00 -6.32 -2.81
N VAL A 59 -9.41 -5.14 -2.32
CA VAL A 59 -10.67 -4.51 -2.71
C VAL A 59 -10.69 -4.20 -4.22
N PHE A 60 -9.61 -3.59 -4.74
CA PHE A 60 -9.54 -3.16 -6.14
C PHE A 60 -9.07 -4.24 -7.10
N PHE A 61 -8.16 -5.12 -6.66
CA PHE A 61 -7.47 -6.09 -7.53
C PHE A 61 -7.76 -7.55 -7.18
N ASP A 62 -8.85 -7.87 -6.44
CA ASP A 62 -9.35 -9.24 -6.40
C ASP A 62 -9.68 -9.66 -7.84
N LYS A 63 -8.91 -10.63 -8.37
CA LYS A 63 -9.04 -11.23 -9.70
C LYS A 63 -10.47 -11.59 -10.09
N ARG A 64 -11.33 -11.89 -9.11
CA ARG A 64 -12.74 -12.19 -9.35
C ARG A 64 -13.52 -11.01 -9.92
N ILE A 65 -13.14 -9.77 -9.57
CA ILE A 65 -13.75 -8.53 -10.08
C ILE A 65 -13.25 -8.21 -11.48
N SER A 66 -11.94 -8.35 -11.73
CA SER A 66 -11.32 -8.05 -13.02
C SER A 66 -11.84 -8.96 -14.15
N ARG A 67 -12.05 -10.26 -13.88
CA ARG A 67 -12.64 -11.19 -14.87
C ARG A 67 -14.08 -10.83 -15.29
N ARG A 68 -14.88 -10.21 -14.42
CA ARG A 68 -16.26 -9.79 -14.76
C ARG A 68 -16.28 -8.48 -15.55
N ARG A 69 -15.34 -7.57 -15.32
CA ARG A 69 -15.30 -6.25 -15.98
C ARG A 69 -14.76 -6.35 -17.41
N ASP A 70 -13.84 -7.27 -17.66
CA ASP A 70 -13.14 -7.42 -18.94
C ASP A 70 -13.89 -8.32 -19.94
N GLY A 71 -14.81 -9.17 -19.46
CA GLY A 71 -15.55 -10.12 -20.29
C GLY A 71 -16.71 -9.53 -21.11
N LYS A 72 -17.09 -8.26 -20.89
CA LYS A 72 -18.27 -7.66 -21.53
C LYS A 72 -17.97 -6.81 -22.77
N ASN A 73 -16.70 -6.49 -23.07
CA ASN A 73 -16.37 -5.55 -24.15
C ASN A 73 -14.97 -5.73 -24.78
N LYS A 74 -14.35 -6.92 -24.73
CA LYS A 74 -13.07 -7.16 -25.41
C LYS A 74 -13.26 -7.80 -26.78
N LYS A 75 -12.87 -7.06 -27.83
CA LYS A 75 -12.67 -7.59 -29.18
C LYS A 75 -11.62 -8.73 -29.14
N PRO A 76 -11.77 -9.77 -29.98
CA PRO A 76 -10.96 -10.99 -29.92
C PRO A 76 -9.45 -10.80 -30.19
N GLU A 77 -9.02 -9.66 -30.72
CA GLU A 77 -7.61 -9.40 -31.10
C GLU A 77 -6.70 -8.95 -29.95
N ASP A 78 -7.26 -8.49 -28.82
CA ASP A 78 -6.48 -8.04 -27.64
C ASP A 78 -6.15 -9.17 -26.63
N LYS A 79 -6.34 -10.44 -27.03
CA LYS A 79 -6.17 -11.63 -26.18
C LYS A 79 -4.71 -12.00 -25.86
N LYS A 80 -3.71 -11.23 -26.29
CA LYS A 80 -2.29 -11.58 -26.11
C LYS A 80 -1.57 -10.91 -24.93
N VAL A 81 -2.27 -10.19 -24.06
CA VAL A 81 -1.71 -9.88 -22.73
C VAL A 81 -2.11 -11.00 -21.80
N LYS A 82 -1.20 -11.98 -21.66
CA LYS A 82 -1.34 -13.15 -20.79
C LYS A 82 -1.86 -12.71 -19.42
N ASP A 83 -3.03 -13.21 -19.02
CA ASP A 83 -3.62 -13.09 -17.67
C ASP A 83 -2.71 -13.79 -16.64
N LYS A 84 -1.51 -13.27 -16.42
CA LYS A 84 -0.61 -13.80 -15.41
C LYS A 84 -1.24 -13.53 -14.04
N PRO A 85 -1.20 -14.49 -13.11
CA PRO A 85 -1.40 -14.16 -11.72
C PRO A 85 -0.51 -13.00 -11.32
N LEU A 86 -1.11 -12.03 -10.64
CA LEU A 86 -0.41 -10.92 -10.03
C LEU A 86 0.73 -11.51 -9.20
N ASP A 87 1.96 -11.27 -9.63
CA ASP A 87 3.14 -11.83 -8.97
C ASP A 87 3.25 -11.22 -7.57
N ALA A 88 3.88 -11.93 -6.64
CA ALA A 88 3.99 -11.48 -5.24
C ALA A 88 4.61 -10.08 -5.15
N VAL A 89 5.60 -9.79 -5.98
CA VAL A 89 6.27 -8.48 -6.09
C VAL A 89 5.30 -7.40 -6.57
N GLU A 90 4.48 -7.69 -7.58
CA GLU A 90 3.49 -6.76 -8.11
C GLU A 90 2.45 -6.39 -7.05
N ARG A 91 1.98 -7.37 -6.28
CA ARG A 91 1.04 -7.12 -5.18
C ARG A 91 1.64 -6.22 -4.10
N ILE A 92 2.91 -6.42 -3.77
CA ILE A 92 3.63 -5.61 -2.79
C ILE A 92 3.74 -4.17 -3.32
N LEU A 93 4.18 -3.98 -4.56
CA LEU A 93 4.32 -2.65 -5.18
C LEU A 93 3.00 -1.88 -5.22
N ILE A 94 1.91 -2.55 -5.63
CA ILE A 94 0.57 -1.95 -5.67
C ILE A 94 0.12 -1.56 -4.26
N SER A 95 0.37 -2.41 -3.25
CA SER A 95 0.00 -2.11 -1.86
C SER A 95 0.73 -0.86 -1.35
N PHE A 96 2.02 -0.72 -1.62
CA PHE A 96 2.78 0.47 -1.25
C PHE A 96 2.28 1.73 -1.96
N ALA A 97 2.11 1.67 -3.28
CA ALA A 97 1.61 2.80 -4.06
C ALA A 97 0.24 3.27 -3.55
N LEU A 98 -0.64 2.32 -3.25
CA LEU A 98 -1.99 2.60 -2.78
C LEU A 98 -2.01 3.19 -1.38
N SER A 99 -1.12 2.76 -0.49
CA SER A 99 -1.00 3.34 0.85
C SER A 99 -0.45 4.77 0.81
N ILE A 100 0.57 5.03 -0.01
CA ILE A 100 1.17 6.37 -0.18
C ILE A 100 0.16 7.32 -0.81
N ALA A 101 -0.73 6.84 -1.68
CA ALA A 101 -1.79 7.64 -2.26
C ALA A 101 -2.95 7.89 -1.27
N LEU A 102 -3.49 6.83 -0.67
CA LEU A 102 -4.70 6.92 0.16
C LEU A 102 -4.48 7.64 1.49
N GLY A 103 -3.33 7.47 2.14
CA GLY A 103 -3.06 8.06 3.45
C GLY A 103 -3.14 9.59 3.42
N PRO A 104 -2.29 10.29 2.65
CA PRO A 104 -2.34 11.74 2.51
C PRO A 104 -3.67 12.23 1.94
N LEU A 105 -4.25 11.52 0.98
CA LEU A 105 -5.53 11.90 0.36
C LEU A 105 -6.66 11.92 1.39
N ALA A 106 -6.78 10.88 2.22
CA ALA A 106 -7.81 10.81 3.25
C ALA A 106 -7.62 11.89 4.32
N LEU A 107 -6.37 12.14 4.74
CA LEU A 107 -6.06 13.22 5.68
C LEU A 107 -6.39 14.60 5.09
N PHE A 108 -6.08 14.82 3.82
CA PHE A 108 -6.39 16.06 3.11
C PHE A 108 -7.90 16.30 3.04
N PHE A 109 -8.68 15.28 2.68
CA PHE A 109 -10.14 15.38 2.67
C PHE A 109 -10.71 15.67 4.07
N LEU A 110 -10.18 15.03 5.11
CA LEU A 110 -10.66 15.25 6.46
C LEU A 110 -10.36 16.68 6.96
N ASN A 111 -9.19 17.20 6.61
CA ASN A 111 -8.83 18.59 6.89
C ASN A 111 -9.78 19.57 6.20
N LYS A 112 -10.20 19.26 4.96
CA LYS A 112 -11.18 20.07 4.22
C LYS A 112 -12.56 20.07 4.87
N VAL A 113 -12.94 19.00 5.58
CA VAL A 113 -14.18 18.90 6.35
C VAL A 113 -14.09 19.63 7.71
N GLY A 114 -12.94 20.24 8.02
CA GLY A 114 -12.73 21.03 9.23
C GLY A 114 -12.17 20.24 10.41
N VAL A 115 -11.80 18.97 10.22
CA VAL A 115 -11.15 18.19 11.28
C VAL A 115 -9.67 18.55 11.33
N LYS A 116 -9.23 19.07 12.48
CA LYS A 116 -7.82 19.40 12.71
C LYS A 116 -6.96 18.13 12.59
N ILE A 117 -5.93 18.18 11.74
CA ILE A 117 -4.96 17.10 11.61
C ILE A 117 -4.09 17.05 12.87
N ASN A 118 -4.37 16.10 13.74
CA ASN A 118 -3.54 15.74 14.88
C ASN A 118 -3.19 14.24 14.80
N LEU A 119 -2.35 13.78 15.73
CA LEU A 119 -1.93 12.37 15.76
C LEU A 119 -3.13 11.43 15.94
N GLY A 120 -4.07 11.81 16.80
CA GLY A 120 -5.27 11.02 17.10
C GLY A 120 -6.22 10.93 15.92
N SER A 121 -6.55 12.04 15.28
CA SER A 121 -7.42 12.10 14.10
C SER A 121 -6.81 11.29 12.96
N SER A 122 -5.49 11.41 12.74
CA SER A 122 -4.79 10.66 11.71
C SER A 122 -4.86 9.16 11.97
N PHE A 123 -4.68 8.75 13.22
CA PHE A 123 -4.82 7.35 13.62
C PHE A 123 -6.24 6.81 13.35
N PHE A 124 -7.28 7.55 13.75
CA PHE A 124 -8.68 7.15 13.50
C PHE A 124 -9.04 7.10 12.01
N VAL A 125 -8.49 8.01 11.19
CA VAL A 125 -8.69 7.98 9.73
C VAL A 125 -8.11 6.72 9.11
N ILE A 126 -6.88 6.38 9.47
CA ILE A 126 -6.19 5.20 8.95
C ILE A 126 -6.97 3.94 9.38
N LEU A 127 -7.39 3.88 10.65
CA LEU A 127 -8.20 2.80 11.18
C LEU A 127 -9.56 2.69 10.46
N GLY A 128 -10.23 3.81 10.21
CA GLY A 128 -11.46 3.89 9.42
C GLY A 128 -11.28 3.41 7.99
N LEU A 129 -10.20 3.81 7.31
CA LEU A 129 -9.85 3.33 5.96
C LEU A 129 -9.69 1.81 5.92
N MET A 130 -9.05 1.22 6.93
CA MET A 130 -8.89 -0.23 7.03
C MET A 130 -10.23 -0.93 7.31
N ALA A 131 -11.02 -0.40 8.25
CA ALA A 131 -12.33 -0.95 8.59
C ALA A 131 -13.27 -0.92 7.37
N LEU A 132 -13.28 0.16 6.60
CA LEU A 132 -14.04 0.27 5.36
C LEU A 132 -13.58 -0.76 4.32
N GLY A 133 -12.27 -0.87 4.09
CA GLY A 133 -11.72 -1.85 3.15
C GLY A 133 -12.09 -3.30 3.52
N LEU A 134 -11.94 -3.66 4.81
CA LEU A 134 -12.34 -4.96 5.32
C LEU A 134 -13.85 -5.19 5.22
N GLY A 135 -14.66 -4.18 5.54
CA GLY A 135 -16.12 -4.22 5.43
C GLY A 135 -16.57 -4.49 3.99
N ILE A 136 -15.95 -3.84 3.01
CA ILE A 136 -16.21 -4.08 1.58
C ILE A 136 -15.85 -5.52 1.21
N ILE A 137 -14.67 -6.01 1.61
CA ILE A 137 -14.26 -7.41 1.34
C ILE A 137 -15.26 -8.39 1.96
N PHE A 138 -15.69 -8.15 3.20
CA PHE A 138 -16.64 -9.01 3.89
C PHE A 138 -18.00 -9.02 3.19
N TYR A 139 -18.50 -7.85 2.79
CA TYR A 139 -19.74 -7.72 2.03
C TYR A 139 -19.67 -8.44 0.68
N GLN A 140 -18.56 -8.27 -0.06
CA GLN A 140 -18.33 -8.97 -1.33
C GLN A 140 -18.28 -10.49 -1.15
N ARG A 141 -17.60 -10.99 -0.11
CA ARG A 141 -17.54 -12.43 0.20
C ARG A 141 -18.93 -12.98 0.53
N LYS A 142 -19.73 -12.24 1.29
CA LYS A 142 -21.10 -12.63 1.65
C LYS A 142 -22.00 -12.73 0.41
N PHE A 143 -21.93 -11.75 -0.49
CA PHE A 143 -22.71 -11.75 -1.74
C PHE A 143 -22.27 -12.85 -2.72
N TYR A 144 -20.97 -13.17 -2.78
CA TYR A 144 -20.46 -14.22 -3.67
C TYR A 144 -20.88 -15.62 -3.26
N LYS A 145 -21.12 -15.85 -1.96
CA LYS A 145 -21.60 -17.13 -1.42
C LYS A 145 -23.06 -17.41 -1.75
N GLN A 146 -23.84 -16.41 -2.17
CA GLN A 146 -25.25 -16.56 -2.54
C GLN A 146 -25.48 -16.72 -4.05
N ALA A 147 -24.46 -16.48 -4.88
CA ALA A 147 -24.55 -16.59 -6.33
C ALA A 147 -24.06 -17.96 -6.86
N LYS A 148 -23.90 -18.95 -5.97
CA LYS A 148 -23.49 -20.32 -6.26
C LYS A 148 -24.47 -21.26 -5.57
#